data_AF-A0A2D9XG79-F1
#
_entry.id   AF-A0A2D9XG79-F1
#
_cell.length_a   1.000
_cell.length_b   1.000
_cell.length_c   1.000
_cell.angle_alpha   90.00
_cell.angle_beta   90.00
_cell.angle_gamma   90.00
#
_symmetry.space_group_name_H-M   'P 1'
#
loop_
_entity.id
_entity.type
_entity.pdbx_description
1 polymer ?
#
loop_
_entity_poly.entity_id
_entity_poly.type
_entity_poly.pdbx_seq_one_letter_code
_entity_poly.pdbx_strand_id
1 'polypeptide(L)'
;MGLVLASVWILGKEFSKKNFWNWATWVMGVIFSAALINFNFSVSEIGFSYIFVCGFFAISAMILPGLSGALILIILGAYEFILAALVNWDLSFVSMFCLGCLTGLAIFSRLLLFLLRSLRESTYALINGLLVGSLPMLWPWKQQERGGEVGLASENMYQNLILLPSNYTEATGNTMMFIESLSAFFLSIALVVYLKVFLFDKSA
;
A
#
# COMPACT_ATOMS: atom_id res chain seq x y z
N MET A 1 -0.34 9.26 7.28
CA MET A 1 -0.65 8.79 8.65
C MET A 1 -2.02 9.24 9.14
N GLY A 2 -2.27 10.55 9.31
CA GLY A 2 -3.55 11.03 9.88
C GLY A 2 -4.79 10.65 9.05
N LEU A 3 -4.72 10.71 7.72
CA LEU A 3 -5.78 10.19 6.83
C LEU A 3 -6.09 8.72 7.09
N VAL A 4 -5.07 7.87 7.15
CA VAL A 4 -5.22 6.41 7.33
C VAL A 4 -5.83 6.11 8.70
N LEU A 5 -5.38 6.78 9.77
CA LEU A 5 -5.96 6.59 11.10
C LEU A 5 -7.42 7.06 11.17
N ALA A 6 -7.75 8.19 10.54
CA ALA A 6 -9.13 8.65 10.44
C ALA A 6 -10.00 7.63 9.67
N SER A 7 -9.49 7.06 8.57
CA SER A 7 -10.16 6.00 7.82
C SER A 7 -10.34 4.72 8.65
N VAL A 8 -9.32 4.27 9.39
CA VAL A 8 -9.42 3.11 10.30
C VAL A 8 -10.50 3.35 11.35
N TRP A 9 -10.59 4.55 11.91
CA TRP A 9 -11.61 4.89 12.90
C TRP A 9 -13.02 4.89 12.32
N ILE A 10 -13.19 5.39 11.09
CA ILE A 10 -14.49 5.41 10.40
C ILE A 10 -14.91 3.99 10.01
N LEU A 11 -14.05 3.24 9.30
CA LEU A 11 -14.35 1.89 8.84
C LEU A 11 -14.49 0.90 10.01
N GLY A 12 -13.85 1.17 11.15
CA GLY A 12 -13.97 0.37 12.37
C GLY A 12 -15.37 0.34 12.98
N LYS A 13 -16.28 1.21 12.53
CA LYS A 13 -17.69 1.26 12.94
C LYS A 13 -18.61 0.49 11.99
N GLU A 14 -18.14 0.11 10.80
CA GLU A 14 -18.94 -0.52 9.74
C GLU A 14 -19.00 -2.06 9.84
N PHE A 15 -18.32 -2.67 10.82
CA PHE A 15 -18.39 -4.12 11.06
C PHE A 15 -18.66 -4.46 12.52
N SER A 16 -19.41 -5.53 12.76
CA SER A 16 -19.75 -6.00 14.10
C SER A 16 -18.50 -6.52 14.83
N LYS A 17 -18.22 -5.95 16.00
CA LYS A 17 -17.13 -6.39 16.90
C LYS A 17 -17.43 -7.69 17.65
N LYS A 18 -18.69 -8.15 17.62
CA LYS A 18 -19.12 -9.37 18.30
C LYS A 18 -18.91 -10.62 17.46
N ASN A 19 -18.89 -10.47 16.13
CA ASN A 19 -18.68 -11.59 15.20
C ASN A 19 -17.19 -11.97 15.17
N PHE A 20 -16.86 -13.17 15.65
CA PHE A 20 -15.48 -13.68 15.63
C PHE A 20 -14.89 -13.76 14.21
N TRP A 21 -15.72 -14.06 13.21
CA TRP A 21 -15.30 -14.10 11.81
C TRP A 21 -14.74 -12.76 11.31
N ASN A 22 -15.26 -11.63 11.78
CA ASN A 22 -14.75 -10.30 11.40
C ASN A 22 -13.36 -10.05 12.01
N TRP A 23 -13.11 -10.55 13.23
CA TRP A 23 -11.77 -10.49 13.81
C TRP A 23 -10.78 -11.37 13.06
N ALA A 24 -11.19 -12.56 12.63
CA ALA A 24 -10.35 -13.43 11.81
C ALA A 24 -9.95 -12.77 10.49
N THR A 25 -10.89 -12.12 9.78
CA THR A 25 -10.56 -11.41 8.53
C THR A 25 -9.74 -10.14 8.76
N TRP A 26 -9.95 -9.43 9.87
CA TRP A 26 -9.12 -8.29 10.27
C TRP A 26 -7.67 -8.72 10.51
N VAL A 27 -7.45 -9.78 11.30
CA VAL A 27 -6.11 -10.32 11.56
C VAL A 27 -5.46 -10.80 10.26
N MET A 28 -6.21 -11.47 9.39
CA MET A 28 -5.72 -11.89 8.08
C MET A 28 -5.26 -10.70 7.23
N GLY A 29 -5.99 -9.59 7.23
CA GLY A 29 -5.58 -8.35 6.56
C GLY A 29 -4.28 -7.76 7.13
N VAL A 30 -4.15 -7.70 8.46
CA VAL A 30 -2.92 -7.22 9.11
C VAL A 30 -1.71 -8.10 8.75
N ILE A 31 -1.88 -9.42 8.86
CA ILE A 31 -0.81 -10.39 8.53
C ILE A 31 -0.44 -10.28 7.06
N PHE A 32 -1.42 -10.19 6.15
CA PHE A 32 -1.15 -10.06 4.72
C PHE A 32 -0.35 -8.79 4.41
N SER A 33 -0.74 -7.64 4.96
CA SER A 33 0.00 -6.39 4.78
C SER A 33 1.43 -6.49 5.34
N ALA A 34 1.61 -7.10 6.51
CA ALA A 34 2.93 -7.28 7.11
C ALA A 34 3.81 -8.28 6.33
N ALA A 35 3.20 -9.35 5.80
CA ALA A 35 3.87 -10.32 4.97
C ALA A 35 4.39 -9.69 3.68
N LEU A 36 3.60 -8.85 3.01
CA LEU A 36 4.03 -8.14 1.80
C LEU A 36 5.27 -7.28 2.03
N ILE A 37 5.39 -6.62 3.19
CA ILE A 37 6.54 -5.76 3.50
C ILE A 37 7.85 -6.57 3.60
N ASN A 38 7.78 -7.82 4.07
CA ASN A 38 8.95 -8.68 4.29
C ASN A 38 9.17 -9.69 3.16
N PHE A 39 8.31 -9.67 2.14
CA PHE A 39 8.35 -10.64 1.06
C PHE A 39 9.40 -10.23 0.03
N ASN A 40 10.43 -11.06 -0.12
CA ASN A 40 11.45 -10.89 -1.14
C ASN A 40 11.16 -11.84 -2.29
N PHE A 41 10.89 -11.29 -3.47
CA PHE A 41 10.67 -12.09 -4.67
C PHE A 41 11.97 -12.16 -5.47
N SER A 42 12.54 -13.35 -5.58
CA SER A 42 13.75 -13.59 -6.40
C SER A 42 13.32 -14.02 -7.80
N VAL A 43 13.43 -13.10 -8.76
CA VAL A 43 13.12 -13.39 -10.17
C VAL A 43 14.39 -13.86 -10.88
N SER A 44 14.33 -15.03 -11.51
CA SER A 44 15.43 -15.53 -12.34
C SER A 44 15.42 -14.97 -13.77
N GLU A 45 14.23 -14.71 -14.33
CA GLU A 45 14.07 -14.22 -15.71
C GLU A 45 12.85 -13.31 -15.87
N ILE A 46 13.04 -12.14 -16.50
CA ILE A 46 11.97 -11.19 -16.82
C ILE A 46 11.47 -11.48 -18.24
N GLY A 47 10.33 -12.17 -18.37
CA GLY A 47 9.69 -12.48 -19.65
C GLY A 47 8.31 -11.82 -19.83
N PHE A 48 7.70 -11.99 -21.01
CA PHE A 48 6.38 -11.40 -21.31
C PHE A 48 5.27 -11.84 -20.34
N SER A 49 5.18 -13.14 -20.05
CA SER A 49 4.21 -13.66 -19.08
C SER A 49 4.42 -13.08 -17.69
N TYR A 50 5.67 -12.83 -17.30
CA TYR A 50 5.99 -12.20 -16.03
C TYR A 50 5.46 -10.77 -15.95
N ILE A 51 5.71 -9.98 -17.00
CA ILE A 51 5.24 -8.59 -17.09
C ILE A 51 3.71 -8.50 -17.13
N PHE A 52 3.05 -9.44 -17.79
CA PHE A 52 1.59 -9.55 -17.74
C PHE A 52 1.08 -9.75 -16.31
N VAL A 53 1.65 -10.71 -15.57
CA VAL A 53 1.28 -11.00 -14.18
C VAL A 53 1.58 -9.80 -13.27
N CYS A 54 2.70 -9.10 -13.50
CA CYS A 54 3.03 -7.87 -12.79
C CYS A 54 1.97 -6.78 -13.01
N GLY A 55 1.54 -6.56 -14.25
CA GLY A 55 0.46 -5.62 -14.56
C GLY A 55 -0.87 -6.00 -13.89
N PHE A 56 -1.22 -7.29 -13.94
CA PHE A 56 -2.42 -7.82 -13.30
C PHE A 56 -2.44 -7.54 -11.78
N PHE A 57 -1.35 -7.83 -11.06
CA PHE A 57 -1.31 -7.60 -9.62
C PHE A 57 -1.14 -6.12 -9.25
N ALA A 58 -0.38 -5.36 -10.04
CA ALA A 58 -0.18 -3.93 -9.80
C ALA A 58 -1.50 -3.14 -9.86
N ILE A 59 -2.33 -3.36 -10.88
CA ILE A 59 -3.62 -2.68 -10.98
C ILE A 59 -4.61 -3.17 -9.92
N SER A 60 -4.57 -4.46 -9.58
CA SER A 60 -5.44 -5.04 -8.56
C SER A 60 -5.14 -4.43 -7.19
N ALA A 61 -3.86 -4.22 -6.89
CA ALA A 61 -3.44 -3.54 -5.67
C ALA A 61 -3.83 -2.06 -5.64
N MET A 62 -3.84 -1.36 -6.78
CA MET A 62 -4.33 0.02 -6.83
C MET A 62 -5.82 0.15 -6.49
N ILE A 63 -6.63 -0.88 -6.75
CA ILE A 63 -8.04 -0.89 -6.35
C ILE A 63 -8.17 -1.17 -4.85
N LEU A 64 -7.27 -1.98 -4.27
CA LEU A 64 -7.33 -2.32 -2.86
C LEU A 64 -6.87 -1.13 -1.98
N PRO A 65 -7.71 -0.67 -1.05
CA PRO A 65 -7.34 0.45 -0.17
C PRO A 65 -6.12 0.12 0.69
N GLY A 66 -5.10 0.98 0.63
CA GLY A 66 -3.90 0.86 1.44
C GLY A 66 -2.71 0.16 0.76
N LEU A 67 -2.87 -0.37 -0.45
CA LEU A 67 -1.76 -0.89 -1.27
C LEU A 67 -1.55 -0.03 -2.51
N SER A 68 -0.29 0.25 -2.85
CA SER A 68 0.06 0.97 -4.08
C SER A 68 0.52 -0.02 -5.15
N GLY A 69 0.06 0.15 -6.39
CA GLY A 69 0.52 -0.67 -7.51
C GLY A 69 2.03 -0.59 -7.74
N ALA A 70 2.63 0.58 -7.51
CA ALA A 70 4.08 0.75 -7.61
C ALA A 70 4.83 -0.08 -6.55
N LEU A 71 4.29 -0.20 -5.34
CA LEU A 71 4.85 -1.04 -4.29
C LEU A 71 4.85 -2.51 -4.70
N ILE A 72 3.75 -3.00 -5.29
CA ILE A 72 3.70 -4.36 -5.80
C ILE A 72 4.73 -4.58 -6.90
N LEU A 73 4.92 -3.62 -7.81
CA LEU A 73 5.96 -3.72 -8.85
C LEU A 73 7.37 -3.76 -8.28
N ILE A 74 7.64 -3.03 -7.19
CA ILE A 74 8.93 -3.05 -6.50
C ILE A 74 9.15 -4.40 -5.82
N ILE A 75 8.14 -4.94 -5.11
CA ILE A 75 8.21 -6.27 -4.48
C ILE A 75 8.45 -7.35 -5.55
N LEU A 76 7.80 -7.23 -6.70
CA LEU A 76 8.00 -8.11 -7.85
C LEU A 76 9.31 -7.80 -8.61
N GLY A 77 10.10 -6.81 -8.23
CA GLY A 77 11.35 -6.46 -8.93
C GLY A 77 11.16 -6.01 -10.39
N ALA A 78 9.93 -5.70 -10.81
CA ALA A 78 9.60 -5.33 -12.18
C ALA A 78 9.53 -3.81 -12.39
N TYR A 79 9.60 -3.02 -11.31
CA TYR A 79 9.45 -1.56 -11.34
C TYR A 79 10.43 -0.88 -12.29
N GLU A 80 11.73 -1.10 -12.09
CA GLU A 80 12.79 -0.50 -12.92
C GLU A 80 12.69 -0.96 -14.38
N PHE A 81 12.39 -2.24 -14.60
CA PHE A 81 12.23 -2.79 -15.94
C PHE A 81 11.07 -2.13 -16.70
N ILE A 82 9.90 -2.00 -16.08
CA ILE A 82 8.72 -1.40 -16.71
C ILE A 82 8.95 0.10 -16.96
N LEU A 83 9.60 0.81 -16.02
CA LEU A 83 9.98 2.20 -16.23
C LEU A 83 10.94 2.35 -17.42
N ALA A 84 11.97 1.51 -17.49
CA ALA A 84 12.90 1.50 -18.62
C ALA A 84 12.21 1.18 -19.94
N ALA A 85 11.30 0.19 -19.96
CA ALA A 85 10.51 -0.16 -21.14
C ALA A 85 9.62 1.02 -21.59
N LEU A 86 9.03 1.76 -20.66
CA LEU A 86 8.20 2.92 -20.96
C LEU A 86 9.03 4.08 -21.53
N VAL A 87 10.20 4.37 -20.95
CA VAL A 87 11.10 5.44 -21.40
C VAL A 87 11.70 5.13 -22.77
N ASN A 88 12.09 3.87 -23.01
CA ASN A 88 12.65 3.43 -24.27
C ASN A 88 11.59 3.11 -25.34
N TRP A 89 10.31 3.32 -25.05
CA TRP A 89 9.20 2.99 -25.94
C TRP A 89 9.21 1.52 -26.42
N ASP A 90 9.58 0.60 -25.54
CA ASP A 90 9.48 -0.84 -25.80
C ASP A 90 8.00 -1.27 -25.72
N LEU A 91 7.31 -1.08 -26.84
CA LEU A 91 5.87 -1.37 -26.97
C LEU A 91 5.55 -2.84 -26.75
N SER A 92 6.49 -3.76 -26.95
CA SER A 92 6.25 -5.19 -26.72
C SER A 92 5.99 -5.48 -25.25
N PHE A 93 6.84 -4.98 -24.35
CA PHE A 93 6.64 -5.16 -22.91
C PHE A 93 5.54 -4.25 -22.36
N VAL A 94 5.44 -3.01 -22.82
CA VAL A 94 4.40 -2.06 -22.38
C VAL A 94 3.01 -2.57 -22.75
N SER A 95 2.81 -3.09 -23.96
CA SER A 95 1.50 -3.65 -24.35
C SER A 95 1.12 -4.86 -23.50
N MET A 96 2.07 -5.76 -23.20
CA MET A 96 1.82 -6.92 -22.35
C MET A 96 1.47 -6.51 -20.91
N PHE A 97 2.17 -5.50 -20.37
CA PHE A 97 1.83 -4.90 -19.08
C PHE A 97 0.42 -4.32 -19.08
N CYS A 98 0.06 -3.55 -20.11
CA CYS A 98 -1.28 -2.96 -20.27
C CYS A 98 -2.36 -4.04 -20.37
N LEU A 99 -2.13 -5.15 -21.08
CA LEU A 99 -3.06 -6.27 -21.13
C LEU A 99 -3.25 -6.91 -19.75
N GLY A 100 -2.16 -7.06 -18.99
CA GLY A 100 -2.21 -7.48 -17.59
C GLY A 100 -3.07 -6.54 -16.75
N CYS A 101 -2.87 -5.23 -16.89
CA CYS A 101 -3.66 -4.22 -16.19
C CYS A 101 -5.15 -4.26 -16.58
N LEU A 102 -5.48 -4.40 -17.86
CA LEU A 102 -6.88 -4.44 -18.30
C LEU A 102 -7.60 -5.68 -17.77
N THR A 103 -6.96 -6.85 -17.84
CA THR A 103 -7.51 -8.10 -17.34
C THR A 103 -7.63 -8.10 -15.82
N GLY A 104 -6.61 -7.62 -15.11
CA GLY A 104 -6.61 -7.43 -13.66
C GLY A 104 -7.72 -6.51 -13.19
N LEU A 105 -7.87 -5.35 -13.83
CA LEU A 105 -8.94 -4.40 -13.52
C LEU A 105 -10.33 -5.03 -13.71
N ALA A 106 -10.56 -5.72 -14.83
CA ALA A 106 -11.85 -6.33 -15.14
C ALA A 106 -12.23 -7.45 -14.15
N ILE A 107 -11.28 -8.29 -13.78
CA ILE A 107 -11.51 -9.42 -12.86
C ILE A 107 -11.64 -8.90 -11.42
N PHE A 108 -10.70 -8.08 -10.98
CA PHE A 108 -10.62 -7.64 -9.59
C PHE A 108 -11.74 -6.67 -9.22
N SER A 109 -12.15 -5.77 -10.12
CA SER A 109 -13.30 -4.89 -9.87
C SER A 109 -14.58 -5.68 -9.60
N ARG A 110 -14.84 -6.74 -10.37
CA ARG A 110 -15.99 -7.64 -10.17
C ARG A 110 -15.86 -8.43 -8.86
N LEU A 111 -14.67 -8.95 -8.57
CA LEU A 111 -14.40 -9.67 -7.33
C LEU A 111 -14.65 -8.78 -6.10
N LEU A 112 -14.10 -7.57 -6.10
CA LEU A 112 -14.27 -6.64 -4.98
C LEU A 112 -15.73 -6.21 -4.81
N LEU A 113 -16.44 -5.94 -5.91
CA LEU A 113 -17.88 -5.65 -5.88
C LEU A 113 -18.68 -6.83 -5.30
N PHE A 114 -18.32 -8.06 -5.67
CA PHE A 114 -18.93 -9.27 -5.13
C PHE A 114 -18.67 -9.42 -3.62
N LEU A 115 -17.43 -9.24 -3.17
CA LEU A 115 -17.07 -9.29 -1.74
C LEU A 115 -17.82 -8.22 -0.92
N LEU A 116 -17.84 -6.98 -1.39
CA LEU A 116 -18.53 -5.88 -0.72
C LEU A 116 -20.06 -6.09 -0.64
N ARG A 117 -20.65 -6.82 -1.59
CA ARG A 117 -22.09 -7.14 -1.58
C ARG A 117 -22.43 -8.36 -0.71
N SER A 118 -21.66 -9.44 -0.83
CA SER A 118 -21.97 -10.71 -0.16
C SER A 118 -21.43 -10.79 1.26
N LEU A 119 -20.30 -10.15 1.55
CA LEU A 119 -19.56 -10.26 2.81
C LEU A 119 -19.17 -8.87 3.32
N ARG A 120 -20.16 -7.98 3.40
CA ARG A 120 -19.96 -6.55 3.69
C ARG A 120 -19.18 -6.32 4.98
N GLU A 121 -19.60 -6.92 6.09
CA GLU A 121 -18.90 -6.78 7.38
C GLU A 121 -17.46 -7.31 7.32
N SER A 122 -17.26 -8.52 6.78
CA SER A 122 -15.95 -9.17 6.73
C SER A 122 -14.97 -8.44 5.81
N THR A 123 -15.47 -7.85 4.72
CA THR A 123 -14.68 -7.04 3.79
C THR A 123 -14.24 -5.72 4.43
N TYR A 124 -15.12 -5.03 5.17
CA TYR A 124 -14.72 -3.84 5.92
C TYR A 124 -13.70 -4.17 7.01
N ALA A 125 -13.85 -5.31 7.69
CA ALA A 125 -12.87 -5.76 8.67
C ALA A 125 -11.51 -6.07 8.03
N LEU A 126 -11.49 -6.73 6.86
CA LEU A 126 -10.26 -6.99 6.10
C LEU A 126 -9.57 -5.71 5.64
N ILE A 127 -10.32 -4.77 5.05
CA ILE A 127 -9.81 -3.45 4.64
C ILE A 127 -9.25 -2.69 5.85
N ASN A 128 -9.96 -2.69 6.97
CA ASN A 128 -9.48 -2.06 8.19
C ASN A 128 -8.17 -2.68 8.68
N GLY A 129 -8.08 -4.02 8.64
CA GLY A 129 -6.86 -4.75 8.99
C GLY A 129 -5.68 -4.40 8.08
N LEU A 130 -5.90 -4.31 6.77
CA LEU A 130 -4.88 -3.87 5.80
C LEU A 130 -4.40 -2.45 6.09
N LEU A 131 -5.32 -1.51 6.34
CA LEU A 131 -4.96 -0.13 6.67
C LEU A 131 -4.12 -0.06 7.96
N VAL A 132 -4.50 -0.81 8.99
CA VAL A 132 -3.72 -0.90 10.24
C VAL A 132 -2.34 -1.52 9.99
N GLY A 133 -2.28 -2.60 9.22
CA GLY A 133 -1.02 -3.26 8.84
C GLY A 133 -0.08 -2.38 8.03
N SER A 134 -0.61 -1.40 7.29
CA SER A 134 0.17 -0.43 6.51
C SER A 134 0.76 0.71 7.35
N LEU A 135 0.29 0.94 8.59
CA LEU A 135 0.73 2.07 9.41
C LEU A 135 2.25 2.13 9.62
N PRO A 136 2.98 1.04 9.93
CA PRO A 136 4.43 1.09 10.08
C PRO A 136 5.14 1.58 8.80
N MET A 137 4.55 1.36 7.62
CA MET A 137 5.11 1.82 6.36
C MET A 137 5.04 3.35 6.21
N LEU A 138 4.04 4.00 6.81
CA LEU A 138 3.80 5.44 6.68
C LEU A 138 4.51 6.27 7.77
N TRP A 139 5.32 5.64 8.62
CA TRP A 139 5.98 6.33 9.72
C TRP A 139 7.02 7.33 9.20
N PRO A 140 6.97 8.61 9.59
CA PRO A 140 7.77 9.65 8.96
C PRO A 140 9.25 9.61 9.38
N TRP A 141 9.57 9.10 10.57
CA TRP A 141 10.95 9.02 11.07
C TRP A 141 11.54 7.64 10.80
N LYS A 142 12.06 7.46 9.59
CA LYS A 142 12.74 6.24 9.16
C LYS A 142 14.14 6.56 8.69
N GLN A 143 15.10 5.73 9.06
CA GLN A 143 16.44 5.79 8.48
C GLN A 143 16.43 5.01 7.19
N GLN A 144 16.64 5.71 6.08
CA GLN A 144 16.87 5.10 4.78
C GLN A 144 18.38 5.03 4.58
N GLU A 145 19.00 3.94 5.01
CA GLU A 145 20.39 3.62 4.64
C GLU A 145 20.44 3.49 3.12
N ARG A 146 21.02 4.48 2.43
CA ARG A 146 21.33 4.38 1.01
C ARG A 146 22.53 3.44 0.92
N GLY A 147 22.28 2.16 0.66
CA GLY A 147 23.34 1.20 0.34
C GLY A 147 24.27 1.81 -0.70
N GLY A 148 25.50 2.07 -0.28
CA GLY A 148 26.53 2.65 -1.13
C GLY A 148 27.04 1.64 -2.15
N GLU A 149 27.27 2.17 -3.34
CA GLU A 149 28.10 1.68 -4.44
C GLU A 149 27.53 0.69 -5.47
N VAL A 150 27.83 1.08 -6.70
CA VAL A 150 27.50 0.48 -7.98
C VAL A 150 28.14 -0.90 -8.08
N GLY A 151 27.32 -1.94 -8.02
CA GLY A 151 27.70 -3.32 -8.27
C GLY A 151 26.46 -4.14 -8.58
N LEU A 152 26.45 -4.77 -9.76
CA LEU A 152 25.37 -5.64 -10.21
C LEU A 152 25.19 -6.78 -9.18
N ALA A 153 23.98 -6.89 -8.62
CA ALA A 153 23.58 -7.82 -7.55
C ALA A 153 23.96 -7.43 -6.10
N SER A 154 23.50 -6.27 -5.63
CA SER A 154 23.41 -5.99 -4.18
C SER A 154 21.96 -5.69 -3.81
N GLU A 155 21.45 -6.48 -2.87
CA GLU A 155 20.09 -6.48 -2.36
C GLU A 155 19.64 -5.07 -1.94
N ASN A 156 18.57 -4.59 -2.57
CA ASN A 156 17.77 -3.48 -2.06
C ASN A 156 16.98 -3.93 -0.82
N MET A 157 17.66 -4.42 0.23
CA MET A 157 17.07 -4.59 1.54
C MET A 157 17.01 -3.23 2.22
N TYR A 158 15.93 -2.50 1.96
CA TYR A 158 15.58 -1.32 2.75
C TYR A 158 15.27 -1.77 4.19
N GLN A 159 16.28 -1.85 5.05
CA GLN A 159 16.06 -1.94 6.49
C GLN A 159 15.52 -0.60 6.97
N ASN A 160 14.20 -0.45 6.88
CA ASN A 160 13.48 0.66 7.48
C ASN A 160 13.50 0.47 9.01
N LEU A 161 14.60 0.83 9.67
CA LEU A 161 14.56 0.96 11.13
C LEU A 161 13.58 2.09 11.47
N ILE A 162 12.51 1.71 12.17
CA ILE A 162 11.55 2.66 12.73
C ILE A 162 12.30 3.39 13.86
N LEU A 163 12.61 4.65 13.63
CA LEU A 163 13.25 5.49 14.63
C LEU A 163 12.20 6.27 15.42
N LEU A 164 12.47 6.44 16.70
CA LEU A 164 11.77 7.42 17.49
C LEU A 164 12.17 8.82 17.03
N PRO A 165 11.24 9.79 17.10
CA PRO A 165 11.50 11.15 16.65
C PRO A 165 12.77 11.75 17.28
N SER A 166 13.03 11.45 18.56
CA SER A 166 14.21 11.91 19.31
C SER A 166 15.54 11.49 18.72
N ASN A 167 15.59 10.32 18.08
CA ASN A 167 16.85 9.73 17.59
C ASN A 167 17.05 10.02 16.09
N TYR A 168 16.07 10.66 15.43
CA TYR A 168 16.07 10.86 13.99
C TYR A 168 17.16 11.85 13.53
N THR A 169 17.32 12.96 14.24
CA THR A 169 18.32 13.99 13.91
C THR A 169 19.75 13.47 14.08
N GLU A 170 19.98 12.65 15.11
CA GLU A 170 21.28 12.03 15.37
C GLU A 170 21.58 10.91 14.36
N ALA A 171 20.58 10.13 13.98
CA ALA A 171 20.75 8.98 13.09
C ALA A 171 20.82 9.35 11.59
N THR A 172 20.14 10.41 11.16
CA THR A 172 20.02 10.75 9.72
C THR A 172 20.71 12.04 9.32
N GLY A 173 21.13 12.89 10.28
CA GLY A 173 21.66 14.24 10.01
C GLY A 173 20.62 15.22 9.44
N ASN A 174 19.39 14.78 9.19
CA ASN A 174 18.30 15.61 8.66
C ASN A 174 17.50 16.25 9.79
N THR A 175 16.95 17.43 9.54
CA THR A 175 16.03 18.09 10.48
C THR A 175 14.76 17.25 10.65
N MET A 176 14.35 17.07 11.89
CA MET A 176 13.21 16.27 12.30
C MET A 176 11.86 16.71 11.70
N MET A 177 11.76 17.99 11.29
CA MET A 177 10.53 18.66 10.84
C MET A 177 9.30 18.27 11.68
N PHE A 178 9.47 18.27 13.00
CA PHE A 178 8.47 17.74 13.94
C PHE A 178 7.15 18.53 13.93
N ILE A 179 7.24 19.86 13.92
CA ILE A 179 6.06 20.74 13.93
C ILE A 179 5.27 20.61 12.62
N GLU A 180 5.96 20.47 11.49
CA GLU A 180 5.35 20.32 10.17
C GLU A 180 4.64 18.97 10.04
N SER A 181 5.31 17.87 10.44
CA SER A 181 4.70 16.54 10.43
C SER A 181 3.49 16.45 11.37
N LEU A 182 3.56 17.07 12.55
CA LEU A 182 2.44 17.09 13.51
C LEU A 182 1.27 17.94 12.99
N SER A 183 1.55 19.12 12.41
CA SER A 183 0.50 19.97 11.85
C SER A 183 -0.18 19.32 10.65
N ALA A 184 0.58 18.71 9.73
CA ALA A 184 0.04 17.94 8.62
C ALA A 184 -0.79 16.74 9.08
N PHE A 185 -0.37 16.06 10.17
CA PHE A 185 -1.12 14.96 10.76
C PHE A 185 -2.50 15.40 11.23
N PHE A 186 -2.59 16.43 12.06
CA PHE A 186 -3.87 16.93 12.58
C PHE A 186 -4.74 17.54 11.49
N LEU A 187 -4.14 18.30 10.56
CA LEU A 187 -4.85 18.88 9.42
C LEU A 187 -5.50 17.78 8.57
N SER A 188 -4.79 16.68 8.34
CA SER A 188 -5.33 15.56 7.58
C SER A 188 -6.50 14.84 8.28
N ILE A 189 -6.46 14.73 9.61
CA ILE A 189 -7.60 14.19 10.39
C ILE A 189 -8.79 15.15 10.33
N ALA A 190 -8.55 16.44 10.56
CA ALA A 190 -9.58 17.47 10.51
C ALA A 190 -10.28 17.51 9.15
N LEU A 191 -9.52 17.40 8.06
CA LEU A 191 -10.04 17.31 6.70
C LEU A 191 -10.97 16.11 6.52
N VAL A 192 -10.58 14.91 6.95
CA VAL A 192 -11.42 13.70 6.82
C VAL A 192 -12.70 13.81 7.63
N VAL A 193 -12.62 14.33 8.86
CA VAL A 193 -13.80 14.54 9.71
C VAL A 193 -14.72 15.60 9.11
N TYR A 194 -14.18 16.72 8.62
CA TYR A 194 -14.93 17.76 7.96
C TYR A 194 -15.66 17.24 6.71
N LEU A 195 -14.96 16.49 5.84
CA LEU A 195 -15.57 15.88 4.67
C LEU A 195 -16.69 14.91 5.06
N LYS A 196 -16.48 14.10 6.11
CA LYS A 196 -17.52 13.19 6.60
C LYS A 196 -18.79 13.94 7.01
N VAL A 197 -18.64 14.97 7.85
CA VAL A 197 -19.79 15.74 8.39
C VAL A 197 -20.48 16.56 7.30
N PHE A 198 -19.71 17.17 6.39
CA PHE A 198 -20.28 18.13 5.44
C PHE A 198 -20.82 17.48 4.17
N LEU A 199 -20.17 16.45 3.63
CA LEU A 199 -20.59 15.80 2.37
C LEU A 199 -21.55 14.64 2.60
N PHE A 200 -21.29 13.78 3.59
CA PHE A 200 -22.03 12.52 3.73
C PHE A 200 -23.25 12.63 4.63
N ASP A 201 -23.19 13.43 5.69
CA ASP A 201 -24.34 13.63 6.60
C ASP A 201 -25.40 14.60 6.04
N LYS A 202 -25.06 15.45 5.06
CA LYS A 202 -26.04 16.32 4.38
C LYS A 202 -26.79 15.62 3.24
N SER A 203 -26.35 14.43 2.83
CA SER A 203 -26.93 13.67 1.71
C SER A 203 -27.85 12.51 2.15
N ALA A 204 -28.07 12.34 3.45
CA ALA A 204 -28.97 11.35 4.05
C ALA A 204 -30.24 12.05 4.58
#